data_AF-A0A432HDE9-F1
#
_entry.id   AF-A0A432HDE9-F1
#
_cell.length_a   1.000
_cell.length_b   1.000
_cell.length_c   1.000
_cell.angle_alpha   90.00
_cell.angle_beta   90.00
_cell.angle_gamma   90.00
#
_symmetry.space_group_name_H-M   'P 1'
#
loop_
_entity.id
_entity.type
_entity.pdbx_description
1 polymer ?
#
loop_
_entity_poly.entity_id
_entity_poly.type
_entity_poly.pdbx_seq_one_letter_code
_entity_poly.pdbx_strand_id
1 'polypeptide(L)'
;MYNKSSEEEKNLALFIDFDNIALGLRKDAKKKKFDIRLVLERLLEKGKIIVKKAYADWDQYPEYKKQLHESAIELIEIPKRQMTGKNSADIRMVVDALDLCYAKEHLDTFV
;
A
#
# COMPACT_ATOMS: atom_id res chain seq x y z
N MET A 1 30.88 28.25 -2.21
CA MET A 1 30.53 26.91 -1.68
C MET A 1 29.03 26.73 -1.84
N TYR A 2 28.59 25.89 -2.78
CA TYR A 2 27.16 25.56 -2.89
C TYR A 2 26.81 24.63 -1.74
N ASN A 3 26.01 25.13 -0.80
CA ASN A 3 25.44 24.31 0.26
C ASN A 3 24.35 23.45 -0.38
N LYS A 4 24.68 22.20 -0.72
CA LYS A 4 23.66 21.21 -1.07
C LYS A 4 22.97 20.91 0.26
N SER A 5 21.84 21.55 0.51
CA SER A 5 20.93 21.14 1.56
C SER A 5 20.74 19.63 1.39
N SER A 6 21.19 18.85 2.37
CA SER A 6 20.82 17.46 2.49
C SER A 6 19.31 17.45 2.57
N GLU A 7 18.63 17.16 1.46
CA GLU A 7 17.22 16.79 1.52
C GLU A 7 17.18 15.59 2.46
N GLU A 8 16.62 15.78 3.66
CA GLU A 8 16.38 14.68 4.57
C GLU A 8 15.58 13.62 3.82
N GLU A 9 16.06 12.38 3.88
CA GLU A 9 15.41 11.26 3.22
C GLU A 9 14.00 11.12 3.80
N LYS A 10 12.97 11.35 2.98
CA LYS A 10 11.58 11.32 3.42
C LYS A 10 11.18 9.93 3.89
N ASN A 11 10.44 9.86 4.99
CA ASN A 11 9.84 8.64 5.50
C ASN A 11 8.42 8.48 4.92
N LEU A 12 8.23 7.39 4.19
CA LEU A 12 6.98 7.08 3.49
C LEU A 12 6.18 6.02 4.25
N ALA A 13 4.87 6.19 4.29
CA ALA A 13 3.93 5.16 4.68
C ALA A 13 3.05 4.78 3.48
N LEU A 14 3.16 3.53 3.03
CA LEU A 14 2.45 2.99 1.88
C LEU A 14 1.20 2.22 2.32
N PHE A 15 0.04 2.63 1.81
CA PHE A 15 -1.26 2.02 2.02
C PHE A 15 -1.87 1.63 0.68
N ILE A 16 -2.10 0.34 0.48
CA ILE A 16 -2.53 -0.20 -0.82
C ILE A 16 -3.96 -0.71 -0.71
N ASP A 17 -4.90 -0.05 -1.38
CA ASP A 17 -6.19 -0.66 -1.68
C ASP A 17 -6.03 -1.68 -2.82
N PHE A 18 -5.81 -2.94 -2.44
CA PHE A 18 -5.48 -3.98 -3.40
C PHE A 18 -6.71 -4.46 -4.17
N ASP A 19 -7.90 -4.39 -3.56
CA ASP A 19 -9.16 -4.69 -4.20
C ASP A 19 -9.39 -3.81 -5.43
N ASN A 20 -9.18 -2.50 -5.29
CA ASN A 20 -9.32 -1.55 -6.39
C ASN A 20 -8.25 -1.76 -7.48
N ILE A 21 -7.00 -2.09 -7.12
CA ILE A 21 -5.95 -2.44 -8.08
C ILE A 21 -6.33 -3.71 -8.86
N ALA A 22 -6.74 -4.76 -8.17
CA ALA A 22 -7.09 -6.05 -8.78
C ALA A 22 -8.30 -5.93 -9.73
N LEU A 23 -9.31 -5.14 -9.36
CA LEU A 23 -10.44 -4.81 -10.23
C LEU A 23 -10.01 -4.07 -11.50
N GLY A 24 -9.07 -3.12 -11.39
CA GLY A 24 -8.52 -2.41 -12.53
C GLY A 24 -7.78 -3.33 -13.51
N LEU A 25 -6.99 -4.28 -12.98
CA LEU A 25 -6.20 -5.22 -13.78
C LEU A 25 -7.07 -6.25 -14.51
N ARG A 26 -8.15 -6.73 -13.89
CA ARG A 26 -9.09 -7.68 -14.53
C ARG A 26 -9.81 -7.08 -15.75
N LYS A 27 -10.01 -5.77 -15.78
CA LYS A 27 -10.64 -5.08 -16.92
C LYS A 27 -9.75 -5.04 -18.17
N ASP A 28 -8.43 -5.22 -18.01
CA ASP A 28 -7.45 -5.19 -19.10
C ASP A 28 -6.81 -6.58 -19.30
N ALA A 29 -7.54 -7.50 -19.92
CA ALA A 29 -7.12 -8.90 -20.15
C ALA A 29 -5.79 -9.10 -20.93
N LYS A 30 -5.17 -8.02 -21.45
CA LYS A 30 -3.90 -8.03 -22.18
C LYS A 30 -2.70 -7.54 -21.36
N LYS A 31 -2.89 -7.08 -20.11
CA LYS A 31 -1.79 -6.52 -19.30
C LYS A 31 -1.03 -7.60 -18.51
N LYS A 32 0.26 -7.33 -18.30
CA LYS A 32 1.15 -8.10 -17.40
C LYS A 32 0.51 -8.21 -16.02
N LYS A 33 0.78 -9.33 -15.32
CA LYS A 33 0.43 -9.49 -13.89
C LYS A 33 0.97 -8.30 -13.10
N PHE A 34 0.22 -7.87 -12.08
CA PHE A 34 0.69 -6.85 -11.14
C PHE A 34 2.01 -7.28 -10.52
N ASP A 35 2.96 -6.37 -10.49
CA ASP A 35 4.24 -6.58 -9.83
C ASP A 35 4.47 -5.43 -8.84
N ILE A 36 4.25 -5.73 -7.57
CA ILE A 36 4.41 -4.76 -6.48
C ILE A 36 5.85 -4.22 -6.37
N ARG A 37 6.84 -4.99 -6.83
CA ARG A 37 8.25 -4.60 -6.74
C ARG A 37 8.53 -3.35 -7.56
N LEU A 38 7.87 -3.20 -8.72
CA LEU A 38 7.99 -2.00 -9.56
C LEU A 38 7.46 -0.75 -8.84
N VAL A 39 6.39 -0.88 -8.06
CA VAL A 39 5.86 0.23 -7.24
C VAL A 39 6.84 0.56 -6.12
N LEU A 40 7.37 -0.46 -5.43
CA LEU A 40 8.34 -0.26 -4.35
C LEU A 40 9.64 0.38 -4.85
N GLU A 41 10.19 -0.07 -5.97
CA GLU A 41 11.36 0.54 -6.62
C GLU A 41 11.12 2.03 -6.89
N ARG A 42 9.94 2.37 -7.45
CA ARG A 42 9.60 3.76 -7.75
C ARG A 42 9.46 4.64 -6.51
N LEU A 43 8.98 4.08 -5.40
CA LEU A 43 8.82 4.77 -4.12
C LEU A 43 10.14 4.90 -3.36
N LEU A 44 11.05 3.94 -3.47
CA LEU A 44 12.39 4.02 -2.89
C LEU A 44 13.21 5.18 -3.48
N GLU A 45 12.95 5.58 -4.74
CA GLU A 45 13.53 6.81 -5.31
C GLU A 45 13.02 8.11 -4.66
N LYS A 46 11.93 8.03 -3.88
CA LYS A 46 11.27 9.19 -3.23
C LYS A 46 11.56 9.30 -1.74
N GLY A 47 12.02 8.21 -1.13
CA GLY A 47 12.30 8.15 0.29
C GLY A 47 12.24 6.72 0.84
N LYS A 48 12.50 6.61 2.13
CA LYS A 48 12.49 5.35 2.86
C LYS A 48 11.07 4.95 3.22
N ILE A 49 10.64 3.77 2.78
CA ILE A 49 9.32 3.24 3.12
C ILE A 49 9.38 2.57 4.50
N ILE A 50 8.76 3.20 5.50
CA ILE A 50 8.74 2.72 6.89
C ILE A 50 7.50 1.86 7.19
N VAL A 51 6.38 2.12 6.50
CA VAL A 51 5.14 1.34 6.65
C VAL A 51 4.67 0.85 5.28
N LYS A 52 4.22 -0.40 5.23
CA LYS A 52 3.68 -1.04 4.02
C LYS A 52 2.50 -1.92 4.39
N LYS A 53 1.28 -1.46 4.08
CA LYS A 53 0.04 -2.18 4.34
C LYS A 53 -0.76 -2.33 3.06
N ALA A 54 -1.38 -3.48 2.87
CA ALA A 54 -2.33 -3.71 1.79
C ALA A 54 -3.66 -4.21 2.36
N TYR A 55 -4.77 -3.76 1.79
CA TYR A 55 -6.13 -4.02 2.27
C TYR A 55 -6.92 -4.74 1.17
N ALA A 56 -7.44 -5.93 1.46
CA ALA A 56 -8.32 -6.68 0.58
C ALA A 56 -8.99 -7.85 1.31
N ASP A 57 -10.00 -8.44 0.66
CA ASP A 57 -10.45 -9.80 0.92
C ASP A 57 -9.42 -10.79 0.32
N TRP A 58 -8.48 -11.26 1.12
CA TRP A 58 -7.31 -11.96 0.58
C TRP A 58 -7.62 -13.39 0.12
N ASP A 59 -8.77 -13.93 0.50
CA ASP A 59 -9.26 -15.21 -0.02
C ASP A 59 -9.59 -15.13 -1.51
N GLN A 60 -9.83 -13.92 -2.05
CA GLN A 60 -10.04 -13.69 -3.48
C GLN A 60 -8.75 -13.60 -4.30
N TYR A 61 -7.59 -13.44 -3.65
CA TYR A 61 -6.30 -13.13 -4.28
C TYR A 61 -5.13 -13.97 -3.74
N PRO A 62 -5.28 -15.30 -3.58
CA PRO A 62 -4.24 -16.15 -3.00
C PRO A 62 -2.91 -16.11 -3.77
N GLU A 63 -2.97 -15.87 -5.08
CA GLU A 63 -1.79 -15.82 -5.95
C GLU A 63 -0.85 -14.62 -5.68
N TYR A 64 -1.35 -13.57 -5.01
CA TYR A 64 -0.57 -12.37 -4.68
C TYR A 64 0.00 -12.37 -3.26
N LYS A 65 -0.56 -13.19 -2.34
CA LYS A 65 -0.13 -13.25 -0.92
C LYS A 65 1.38 -13.46 -0.78
N LYS A 66 1.93 -14.44 -1.51
CA LYS A 66 3.36 -14.78 -1.44
C LYS A 66 4.27 -13.59 -1.79
N GLN A 67 4.03 -12.97 -2.93
CA GLN A 67 4.87 -11.86 -3.42
C GLN A 67 4.78 -10.63 -2.50
N LEU A 68 3.59 -10.33 -1.97
CA LEU A 68 3.40 -9.22 -1.04
C LEU A 68 4.11 -9.47 0.29
N HIS A 69 4.00 -10.69 0.85
CA HIS A 69 4.74 -11.07 2.05
C HIS A 69 6.26 -11.02 1.86
N GLU A 70 6.78 -11.54 0.74
CA GLU A 70 8.20 -11.44 0.38
C GLU A 70 8.69 -9.98 0.29
N SER A 71 7.77 -9.04 0.00
CA SER A 71 8.05 -7.61 -0.05
C SER A 71 7.90 -6.89 1.30
N ALA A 72 7.69 -7.66 2.39
CA ALA A 72 7.41 -7.18 3.73
C ALA A 72 6.17 -6.26 3.81
N ILE A 73 5.13 -6.58 3.03
CA ILE A 73 3.84 -5.90 3.09
C ILE A 73 2.94 -6.65 4.07
N GLU A 74 2.37 -5.92 5.03
CA GLU A 74 1.35 -6.43 5.92
C GLU A 74 0.03 -6.57 5.17
N LEU A 75 -0.55 -7.78 5.21
CA LEU A 75 -1.82 -8.07 4.58
C LEU A 75 -2.95 -7.87 5.59
N ILE A 76 -3.70 -6.78 5.43
CA ILE A 76 -4.86 -6.46 6.26
C ILE A 76 -6.09 -7.09 5.63
N GLU A 77 -6.68 -8.06 6.32
CA GLU A 77 -7.89 -8.75 5.87
C GLU A 77 -9.12 -7.84 6.00
N ILE A 78 -9.87 -7.71 4.90
CA ILE A 78 -11.13 -6.97 4.83
C ILE A 78 -12.23 -7.93 4.33
N PRO A 79 -12.91 -8.65 5.25
CA PRO A 79 -13.95 -9.60 4.86
C PRO A 79 -15.14 -8.88 4.20
N LYS A 80 -15.46 -9.22 2.95
CA LYS A 80 -16.64 -8.67 2.28
C LYS A 80 -17.91 -9.38 2.74
N ARG A 81 -18.79 -8.67 3.45
CA ARG A 81 -20.19 -9.10 3.64
C ARG A 81 -21.02 -8.79 2.39
N GLN A 82 -21.92 -9.70 2.02
CA GLN A 82 -22.65 -9.74 0.74
C GLN A 82 -23.47 -8.48 0.36
N MET A 83 -23.65 -7.50 1.25
CA MET A 83 -24.51 -6.33 1.00
C MET A 83 -23.77 -5.00 0.72
N THR A 84 -22.62 -4.70 1.35
CA THR A 84 -22.06 -3.32 1.32
C THR A 84 -20.54 -3.20 1.60
N GLY A 85 -19.75 -4.25 1.38
CA GLY A 85 -18.34 -4.30 1.83
C GLY A 85 -17.32 -3.32 1.22
N LYS A 86 -17.70 -2.47 0.25
CA LYS A 86 -16.74 -1.55 -0.41
C LYS A 86 -16.18 -0.49 0.54
N ASN A 87 -17.01 0.11 1.38
CA ASN A 87 -16.56 1.15 2.31
C ASN A 87 -15.66 0.61 3.43
N SER A 88 -15.61 -0.71 3.65
CA SER A 88 -14.87 -1.28 4.78
C SER A 88 -13.35 -1.16 4.61
N ALA A 89 -12.85 -1.35 3.38
CA ALA A 89 -11.43 -1.17 3.10
C ALA A 89 -11.02 0.30 3.25
N ASP A 90 -11.76 1.22 2.62
CA ASP A 90 -11.52 2.66 2.68
C ASP A 90 -11.51 3.17 4.13
N ILE A 91 -12.55 2.83 4.91
CA ILE A 91 -12.66 3.26 6.31
C ILE A 91 -11.51 2.68 7.13
N ARG A 92 -11.20 1.39 6.99
CA ARG A 92 -10.13 0.76 7.75
C ARG A 92 -8.77 1.38 7.41
N MET A 93 -8.51 1.64 6.13
CA MET A 93 -7.29 2.27 5.67
C MET A 93 -7.13 3.69 6.22
N VAL A 94 -8.22 4.48 6.26
CA VAL A 94 -8.21 5.82 6.87
C VAL A 94 -7.93 5.75 8.36
N VAL A 95 -8.58 4.84 9.10
CA VAL A 95 -8.35 4.67 10.54
C VAL A 95 -6.88 4.31 10.81
N ASP A 96 -6.34 3.32 10.11
CA ASP A 96 -4.94 2.90 10.26
C ASP A 96 -3.96 4.04 9.91
N ALA A 97 -4.28 4.87 8.91
CA ALA A 97 -3.45 6.03 8.55
C ALA A 97 -3.49 7.13 9.62
N LEU A 98 -4.67 7.41 10.20
CA LEU A 98 -4.81 8.36 11.31
C LEU A 98 -4.08 7.88 12.57
N ASP A 99 -4.25 6.61 12.95
CA ASP A 99 -3.54 6.05 14.10
C ASP A 99 -2.02 6.15 13.91
N LEU A 100 -1.56 5.91 12.67
CA LEU A 100 -0.15 6.01 12.34
C LEU A 100 0.36 7.46 12.35
N CYS A 101 -0.42 8.43 11.87
CA CYS A 101 -0.01 9.84 11.88
C CYS A 101 0.13 10.39 13.31
N TYR A 102 -0.68 9.88 14.25
CA TYR A 102 -0.55 10.19 15.67
C TYR A 102 0.62 9.45 16.35
N ALA A 103 0.88 8.20 15.97
CA ALA A 103 1.90 7.37 16.64
C ALA A 103 3.33 7.59 16.13
N LYS A 104 3.51 8.10 14.89
CA LYS A 104 4.82 8.26 14.26
C LYS A 104 4.98 9.65 13.63
N GLU A 105 5.34 10.62 14.46
CA GLU A 105 5.54 12.03 14.07
C GLU A 105 6.61 12.25 12.97
N HIS A 106 7.52 11.28 12.76
CA HIS A 106 8.58 11.36 11.75
C HIS A 106 8.15 10.88 10.35
N LEU A 107 6.86 10.58 10.13
CA LEU A 107 6.36 10.25 8.80
C LEU A 107 6.10 11.52 7.99
N ASP A 108 6.75 11.61 6.84
CA ASP A 108 6.68 12.80 5.99
C ASP A 108 5.61 12.69 4.92
N THR A 109 5.25 11.47 4.49
CA THR A 109 4.37 11.27 3.34
C THR A 109 3.59 9.97 3.44
N PHE A 110 2.28 10.05 3.15
CA PHE A 110 1.37 8.92 3.01
C PHE A 110 1.09 8.71 1.52
N VAL A 111 1.20 7.46 1.06
CA VAL A 111 1.06 7.05 -0.34
C VAL A 111 0.04 5.93 -0.47
#